data_AF-A1ZHT6-F1
#
_entry.id   AF-A1ZHT6-F1
#
_cell.length_a   1.000
_cell.length_b   1.000
_cell.length_c   1.000
_cell.angle_alpha   90.00
_cell.angle_beta   90.00
_cell.angle_gamma   90.00
#
_symmetry.space_group_name_H-M   'P 1'
#
loop_
_entity.id
_entity.type
_entity.pdbx_description
1 polymer ?
#
loop_
_entity_poly.entity_id
_entity_poly.type
_entity_poly.pdbx_seq_one_letter_code
_entity_poly.pdbx_strand_id
1 'polypeptide(L)'
;MKEITPFLKEIFDLLSRGNFISANSKVYRHRQLFNQIEEHFEEIFDYFGAIGFTLEAGNNYYYFSKEEANYILERKIETFYKYIDILAFFADFDNSFGEGYQFSMTDIEQKSKVDTNLQQQLFEVTRDISENSSYYERVSHLVRKMTKEGFFECEDEERRDYRVLSAYNYLQNIVKSIDIDYEEEEEEV
;
A
#
# COMPACT_ATOMS: atom_id res chain seq x y z
N MET A 1 1.02 30.32 2.26
CA MET A 1 2.49 30.11 2.33
C MET A 1 3.15 30.08 3.73
N LYS A 2 3.10 31.14 4.57
CA LYS A 2 3.83 31.13 5.88
C LYS A 2 3.33 30.09 6.90
N GLU A 3 2.07 29.69 6.82
CA GLU A 3 1.45 28.74 7.78
C GLU A 3 1.78 27.27 7.44
N ILE A 4 2.01 26.94 6.17
CA ILE A 4 2.22 25.55 5.70
C ILE A 4 3.70 25.15 5.72
N THR A 5 4.62 26.13 5.70
CA THR A 5 6.07 25.90 5.59
C THR A 5 6.63 24.83 6.56
N PRO A 6 6.16 24.73 7.82
CA PRO A 6 6.61 23.68 8.75
C PRO A 6 6.29 22.27 8.28
N PHE A 7 5.19 22.07 7.55
CA PHE A 7 4.71 20.75 7.11
C PHE A 7 5.29 20.34 5.76
N LEU A 8 5.62 21.30 4.88
CA LEU A 8 6.16 21.02 3.54
C LEU A 8 7.36 20.07 3.59
N LYS A 9 8.30 20.29 4.51
CA LYS A 9 9.48 19.42 4.65
C LYS A 9 9.08 17.97 4.95
N GLU A 10 8.13 17.77 5.86
CA GLU A 10 7.71 16.44 6.28
C GLU A 10 6.87 15.73 5.22
N ILE A 11 5.98 16.47 4.53
CA ILE A 11 5.26 15.98 3.36
C ILE A 11 6.27 15.49 2.32
N PHE A 12 7.27 16.32 2.01
CA PHE A 12 8.30 15.96 1.06
C PHE A 12 9.10 14.73 1.49
N ASP A 13 9.57 14.68 2.74
CA ASP A 13 10.37 13.58 3.26
C ASP A 13 9.63 12.23 3.21
N LEU A 14 8.31 12.24 3.40
CA LEU A 14 7.46 11.04 3.30
C LEU A 14 7.18 10.67 1.83
N LEU A 15 6.58 11.59 1.07
CA LEU A 15 6.04 11.30 -0.25
C LEU A 15 7.12 11.14 -1.32
N SER A 16 8.26 11.83 -1.21
CA SER A 16 9.37 11.71 -2.18
C SER A 16 10.01 10.31 -2.21
N ARG A 17 9.78 9.50 -1.17
CA ARG A 17 10.24 8.11 -1.07
C ARG A 17 9.24 7.10 -1.64
N GLY A 18 8.13 7.58 -2.21
CA GLY A 18 7.03 6.75 -2.71
C GLY A 18 6.07 6.25 -1.63
N ASN A 19 6.09 6.85 -0.43
CA ASN A 19 5.10 6.54 0.61
C ASN A 19 3.80 7.31 0.37
N PHE A 20 2.81 6.98 1.20
CA PHE A 20 1.48 7.58 1.20
C PHE A 20 1.20 8.32 2.51
N ILE A 21 0.33 9.31 2.45
CA ILE A 21 -0.32 9.89 3.62
C ILE A 21 -1.80 9.53 3.54
N SER A 22 -2.26 8.64 4.44
CA SER A 22 -3.64 8.13 4.46
C SER A 22 -4.46 8.76 5.58
N ALA A 23 -5.73 9.09 5.31
CA ALA A 23 -6.63 9.72 6.28
C ALA A 23 -6.88 8.85 7.52
N ASN A 24 -6.90 7.52 7.33
CA ASN A 24 -7.25 6.55 8.35
C ASN A 24 -6.07 6.10 9.24
N SER A 25 -4.90 6.76 9.14
CA SER A 25 -3.75 6.51 10.02
C SER A 25 -4.07 6.83 11.49
N LYS A 26 -3.61 5.97 12.41
CA LYS A 26 -3.63 6.17 13.87
C LYS A 26 -2.51 7.08 14.36
N VAL A 27 -1.46 7.29 13.57
CA VAL A 27 -0.40 8.25 13.89
C VAL A 27 -0.96 9.67 13.80
N TYR A 28 -1.00 10.37 14.94
CA TYR A 28 -1.52 11.74 15.02
C TYR A 28 -0.85 12.67 14.00
N ARG A 29 0.48 12.53 13.84
CA ARG A 29 1.24 13.36 12.89
C ARG A 29 0.81 13.13 11.44
N HIS A 30 0.56 11.89 11.03
CA HIS A 30 0.11 11.59 9.67
C HIS A 30 -1.28 12.19 9.40
N ARG A 31 -2.20 12.13 10.37
CA ARG A 31 -3.50 12.81 10.24
C ARG A 31 -3.38 14.32 10.14
N GLN A 32 -2.47 14.93 10.90
CA GLN A 32 -2.18 16.36 10.75
C GLN A 32 -1.69 16.67 9.34
N LEU A 33 -0.74 15.90 8.81
CA LEU A 33 -0.22 16.10 7.45
C LEU A 33 -1.31 15.91 6.41
N PHE A 34 -2.18 14.90 6.57
CA PHE A 34 -3.34 14.70 5.69
C PHE A 34 -4.23 15.94 5.67
N ASN A 35 -4.64 16.44 6.83
CA ASN A 35 -5.52 17.62 6.92
C ASN A 35 -4.85 18.87 6.33
N GLN A 36 -3.54 19.03 6.52
CA GLN A 36 -2.80 20.16 5.93
C GLN A 36 -2.68 20.06 4.42
N ILE A 37 -2.55 18.84 3.87
CA ILE A 37 -2.62 18.63 2.42
C ILE A 37 -4.02 18.94 1.91
N GLU A 38 -5.06 18.47 2.58
CA GLU A 38 -6.45 18.68 2.19
C GLU A 38 -6.83 20.17 2.20
N GLU A 39 -6.43 20.91 3.25
CA GLU A 39 -6.73 22.34 3.41
C GLU A 39 -5.97 23.22 2.40
N HIS A 40 -4.76 22.82 2.00
CA HIS A 40 -3.86 23.63 1.18
C HIS A 40 -3.39 22.92 -0.10
N PHE A 41 -4.26 22.09 -0.68
CA PHE A 41 -3.89 21.20 -1.80
C PHE A 41 -3.23 21.95 -2.96
N GLU A 42 -3.86 23.02 -3.46
CA GLU A 42 -3.35 23.80 -4.60
C GLU A 42 -1.97 24.43 -4.30
N GLU A 43 -1.78 25.03 -3.12
CA GLU A 43 -0.49 25.62 -2.74
C GLU A 43 0.64 24.59 -2.68
N ILE A 44 0.34 23.39 -2.18
CA ILE A 44 1.31 22.30 -2.03
C ILE A 44 1.59 21.65 -3.39
N PHE A 45 0.56 21.45 -4.21
CA PHE A 45 0.65 20.98 -5.58
C PHE A 45 1.57 21.88 -6.42
N ASP A 46 1.32 23.18 -6.43
CA ASP A 46 2.13 24.15 -7.19
C ASP A 46 3.58 24.20 -6.66
N TYR A 47 3.76 24.17 -5.34
CA TYR A 47 5.08 24.23 -4.72
C TYR A 47 5.96 23.04 -5.11
N PHE A 48 5.42 21.82 -5.07
CA PHE A 48 6.18 20.63 -5.43
C PHE A 48 6.24 20.38 -6.94
N GLY A 49 5.23 20.85 -7.68
CA GLY A 49 5.24 20.88 -9.15
C GLY A 49 6.44 21.66 -9.70
N ALA A 50 6.79 22.77 -9.05
CA ALA A 50 7.96 23.57 -9.43
C ALA A 50 9.30 22.83 -9.33
N ILE A 51 9.37 21.72 -8.57
CA ILE A 51 10.57 20.88 -8.43
C ILE A 51 10.40 19.48 -9.05
N GLY A 52 9.37 19.27 -9.87
CA GLY A 52 9.18 18.05 -10.66
C GLY A 52 8.45 16.91 -9.95
N PHE A 53 7.71 17.18 -8.88
CA PHE A 53 6.80 16.23 -8.26
C PHE A 53 5.36 16.68 -8.44
N THR A 54 4.47 15.75 -8.77
CA THR A 54 3.03 16.00 -8.83
C THR A 54 2.39 15.43 -7.58
N LEU A 55 1.63 16.25 -6.85
CA LEU A 55 0.84 15.79 -5.72
C LEU A 55 -0.46 15.17 -6.24
N GLU A 56 -0.64 13.88 -6.00
CA GLU A 56 -1.80 13.12 -6.45
C GLU A 56 -2.77 12.88 -5.29
N ALA A 57 -4.07 13.00 -5.57
CA ALA A 57 -5.14 12.72 -4.63
C ALA A 57 -5.84 11.41 -5.01
N GLY A 58 -5.83 10.44 -4.10
CA GLY A 58 -6.65 9.23 -4.19
C GLY A 58 -7.85 9.28 -3.25
N ASN A 59 -8.57 8.16 -3.15
CA ASN A 59 -9.67 8.03 -2.20
C ASN A 59 -9.12 7.97 -0.76
N ASN A 60 -9.10 9.11 -0.08
CA ASN A 60 -8.60 9.30 1.29
C ASN A 60 -7.09 9.08 1.49
N TYR A 61 -6.28 9.27 0.44
CA TYR A 61 -4.83 9.26 0.56
C TYR A 61 -4.16 10.21 -0.43
N TYR A 62 -2.93 10.61 -0.14
CA TYR A 62 -2.08 11.41 -1.03
C TYR A 62 -0.73 10.74 -1.27
N TYR A 63 -0.18 10.94 -2.46
CA TYR A 63 1.17 10.49 -2.83
C TYR A 63 1.81 11.43 -3.85
N PHE A 64 3.12 11.27 -4.08
CA PHE A 64 3.79 11.93 -5.19
C PHE A 64 3.93 11.02 -6.40
N SER A 65 3.58 11.54 -7.57
CA SER A 65 4.02 11.01 -8.85
C SER A 65 5.10 11.92 -9.45
N LYS A 66 5.82 11.39 -10.44
CA LYS A 66 6.79 12.13 -11.24
C LYS A 66 6.84 11.50 -12.63
N GLU A 67 7.21 12.27 -13.64
CA GLU A 67 7.51 11.69 -14.93
C GLU A 67 8.75 10.79 -14.82
N GLU A 68 8.64 9.58 -15.35
CA GLU A 68 9.68 8.57 -15.33
C GLU A 68 9.94 8.04 -16.73
N ALA A 69 11.17 7.60 -16.97
CA ALA A 69 11.51 6.94 -18.21
C ALA A 69 10.82 5.57 -18.31
N ASN A 70 10.46 5.15 -19.53
CA ASN A 70 9.71 3.91 -19.79
C ASN A 70 10.29 2.67 -19.09
N TYR A 71 11.63 2.52 -19.05
CA TYR A 71 12.26 1.37 -18.38
C TYR A 71 11.99 1.31 -16.86
N ILE A 72 11.73 2.45 -16.22
CA ILE A 72 11.35 2.51 -14.79
C ILE A 72 9.90 2.05 -14.64
N LEU A 73 9.04 2.46 -15.56
CA LEU A 73 7.62 2.07 -15.59
C LEU A 73 7.47 0.56 -15.77
N GLU A 74 8.20 -0.05 -16.71
CA GLU A 74 8.24 -1.51 -16.91
C GLU A 74 8.62 -2.26 -15.62
N ARG A 75 9.67 -1.81 -14.93
CA ARG A 75 10.07 -2.41 -13.64
C ARG A 75 9.04 -2.24 -12.53
N LYS A 76 8.27 -1.14 -12.55
CA LYS A 76 7.15 -0.93 -11.62
C LYS A 76 6.01 -1.90 -11.94
N ILE A 77 5.66 -2.08 -13.20
CA ILE A 77 4.67 -3.07 -13.66
C ILE A 77 5.07 -4.48 -13.22
N GLU A 78 6.32 -4.89 -13.42
CA GLU A 78 6.85 -6.17 -12.91
C GLU A 78 6.68 -6.33 -11.39
N THR A 79 6.79 -5.21 -10.66
CA THR A 79 6.60 -5.19 -9.21
C THR A 79 5.12 -5.30 -8.85
N PHE A 80 4.22 -4.72 -9.65
CA PHE A 80 2.77 -4.77 -9.44
C PHE A 80 2.18 -6.17 -9.62
N TYR A 81 2.69 -7.03 -10.52
CA TYR A 81 2.24 -8.44 -10.58
C TYR A 81 2.39 -9.16 -9.26
N LYS A 82 3.48 -8.92 -8.53
CA LYS A 82 3.72 -9.54 -7.22
C LYS A 82 2.67 -9.13 -6.18
N TYR A 83 1.98 -8.03 -6.40
CA TYR A 83 0.91 -7.59 -5.51
C TYR A 83 -0.44 -8.19 -5.87
N ILE A 84 -0.64 -8.71 -7.09
CA ILE A 84 -1.88 -9.41 -7.48
C ILE A 84 -2.10 -10.60 -6.54
N ASP A 85 -1.09 -11.47 -6.43
CA ASP A 85 -1.17 -12.65 -5.55
C ASP A 85 -1.33 -12.28 -4.07
N ILE A 86 -0.71 -11.17 -3.65
CA ILE A 86 -0.84 -10.66 -2.27
C ILE A 86 -2.26 -10.17 -2.00
N LEU A 87 -2.85 -9.41 -2.93
CA LEU A 87 -4.24 -8.95 -2.82
C LEU A 87 -5.20 -10.13 -2.80
N ALA A 88 -5.00 -11.12 -3.68
CA ALA A 88 -5.80 -12.34 -3.72
C ALA A 88 -5.72 -13.13 -2.41
N PHE A 89 -4.52 -13.30 -1.85
CA PHE A 89 -4.32 -13.93 -0.55
C PHE A 89 -5.14 -13.26 0.57
N PHE A 90 -5.13 -11.92 0.63
CA PHE A 90 -5.88 -11.21 1.66
C PHE A 90 -7.40 -11.25 1.43
N ALA A 91 -7.86 -11.24 0.17
CA ALA A 91 -9.27 -11.40 -0.17
C ALA A 91 -9.79 -12.81 0.19
N ASP A 92 -9.00 -13.85 -0.05
CA ASP A 92 -9.33 -15.23 0.34
C ASP A 92 -9.26 -15.43 1.86
N PHE A 93 -8.37 -14.69 2.54
CA PHE A 93 -8.36 -14.62 3.99
C PHE A 93 -9.66 -14.00 4.54
N ASP A 94 -10.15 -12.90 3.98
CA ASP A 94 -11.47 -12.37 4.29
C ASP A 94 -12.01 -11.52 3.13
N ASN A 95 -13.24 -11.82 2.66
CA ASN A 95 -13.85 -11.10 1.53
C ASN A 95 -14.05 -9.59 1.81
N SER A 96 -14.05 -9.18 3.08
CA SER A 96 -14.13 -7.78 3.50
C SER A 96 -12.76 -7.13 3.74
N PHE A 97 -11.67 -7.83 3.46
CA PHE A 97 -10.31 -7.30 3.60
C PHE A 97 -10.08 -6.14 2.62
N GLY A 98 -9.86 -4.95 3.17
CA GLY A 98 -9.71 -3.72 2.42
C GLY A 98 -9.51 -2.53 3.35
N GLU A 99 -9.61 -1.31 2.83
CA GLU A 99 -9.43 -0.08 3.63
C GLU A 99 -10.19 -0.13 4.97
N GLY A 100 -9.46 0.10 6.07
CA GLY A 100 -10.01 0.15 7.42
C GLY A 100 -10.19 -1.20 8.11
N TYR A 101 -10.01 -2.32 7.41
CA TYR A 101 -10.03 -3.66 8.01
C TYR A 101 -8.95 -3.78 9.09
N GLN A 102 -9.30 -4.39 10.22
CA GLN A 102 -8.41 -4.64 11.35
C GLN A 102 -8.16 -6.14 11.48
N PHE A 103 -6.91 -6.53 11.68
CA PHE A 103 -6.52 -7.94 11.74
C PHE A 103 -5.34 -8.15 12.68
N SER A 104 -5.23 -9.35 13.24
CA SER A 104 -4.02 -9.81 13.92
C SER A 104 -3.23 -10.76 13.03
N MET A 105 -1.91 -10.79 13.17
CA MET A 105 -1.10 -11.80 12.46
C MET A 105 -1.48 -13.23 12.86
N THR A 106 -1.91 -13.43 14.10
CA THR A 106 -2.29 -14.73 14.64
C THR A 106 -3.52 -15.28 13.92
N ASP A 107 -4.52 -14.45 13.61
CA ASP A 107 -5.73 -14.91 12.92
C ASP A 107 -5.40 -15.40 11.50
N ILE A 108 -4.56 -14.66 10.78
CA ILE A 108 -4.07 -15.06 9.45
C ILE A 108 -3.28 -16.37 9.55
N GLU A 109 -2.40 -16.49 10.55
CA GLU A 109 -1.60 -17.70 10.78
C GLU A 109 -2.49 -18.92 11.03
N GLN A 110 -3.47 -18.82 11.93
CA GLN A 110 -4.36 -19.92 12.29
C GLN A 110 -5.23 -20.34 11.12
N LYS A 111 -5.80 -19.38 10.36
CA LYS A 111 -6.58 -19.69 9.16
C LYS A 111 -5.72 -20.38 8.10
N SER A 112 -4.50 -19.88 7.88
CA SER A 112 -3.55 -20.47 6.92
C SER A 112 -3.06 -21.87 7.28
N LYS A 113 -3.19 -22.31 8.54
CA LYS A 113 -2.88 -23.69 8.96
C LYS A 113 -3.99 -24.70 8.63
N VAL A 114 -5.22 -24.22 8.48
CA VAL A 114 -6.41 -25.07 8.31
C VAL A 114 -6.89 -25.06 6.86
N ASP A 115 -6.80 -23.92 6.20
CA ASP A 115 -7.21 -23.74 4.80
C ASP A 115 -6.03 -24.03 3.86
N THR A 116 -6.13 -25.12 3.09
CA THR A 116 -5.08 -25.54 2.16
C THR A 116 -4.87 -24.57 0.99
N ASN A 117 -5.93 -23.87 0.54
CA ASN A 117 -5.79 -22.87 -0.53
C ASN A 117 -5.03 -21.65 0.00
N LEU A 118 -5.45 -21.14 1.16
CA LEU A 118 -4.79 -20.00 1.80
C LEU A 118 -3.35 -20.34 2.19
N GLN A 119 -3.09 -21.58 2.62
CA GLN A 119 -1.75 -22.10 2.83
C GLN A 119 -0.91 -21.98 1.55
N GLN A 120 -1.39 -22.54 0.44
CA GLN A 120 -0.63 -22.52 -0.82
C GLN A 120 -0.31 -21.09 -1.25
N GLN A 121 -1.30 -20.19 -1.21
CA GLN A 121 -1.12 -18.78 -1.51
C GLN A 121 -0.08 -18.12 -0.59
N LEU A 122 -0.14 -18.36 0.72
CA LEU A 122 0.85 -17.82 1.66
C LEU A 122 2.27 -18.25 1.29
N PHE A 123 2.47 -19.52 0.92
CA PHE A 123 3.78 -20.03 0.52
C PHE A 123 4.24 -19.43 -0.82
N GLU A 124 3.33 -19.23 -1.78
CA GLU A 124 3.61 -18.59 -3.08
C GLU A 124 3.99 -17.11 -2.93
N VAL A 125 3.25 -16.33 -2.14
CA VAL A 125 3.55 -14.89 -1.93
C VAL A 125 4.76 -14.65 -1.04
N THR A 126 5.28 -15.70 -0.40
CA THR A 126 6.47 -15.68 0.47
C THR A 126 7.54 -16.67 0.02
N ARG A 127 7.72 -16.84 -1.29
CA ARG A 127 8.76 -17.74 -1.83
C ARG A 127 10.19 -17.27 -1.59
N ASP A 128 10.38 -15.99 -1.28
CA ASP A 128 11.68 -15.38 -1.03
C ASP A 128 12.22 -15.67 0.37
N ILE A 129 11.41 -16.22 1.27
CA ILE A 129 11.83 -16.67 2.61
C ILE A 129 12.09 -18.18 2.65
N SER A 130 12.84 -18.62 3.67
CA SER A 130 13.23 -20.02 3.87
C SER A 130 12.03 -20.98 3.81
N GLU A 131 12.20 -22.11 3.12
CA GLU A 131 11.19 -23.17 3.04
C GLU A 131 10.77 -23.66 4.43
N ASN A 132 11.69 -23.69 5.38
CA ASN A 132 11.47 -24.13 6.76
C ASN A 132 10.83 -23.06 7.67
N SER A 133 10.52 -21.87 7.14
CA SER A 133 9.85 -20.82 7.91
C SER A 133 8.47 -21.25 8.37
N SER A 134 8.18 -21.00 9.65
CA SER A 134 6.87 -21.20 10.24
C SER A 134 5.82 -20.29 9.59
N TYR A 135 4.55 -20.69 9.63
CA TYR A 135 3.43 -19.87 9.17
C TYR A 135 3.49 -18.44 9.70
N TYR A 136 3.78 -18.28 10.99
CA TYR A 136 3.87 -16.97 11.61
C TYR A 136 5.01 -16.12 11.02
N GLU A 137 6.17 -16.70 10.74
CA GLU A 137 7.27 -15.98 10.08
C GLU A 137 6.89 -15.54 8.67
N ARG A 138 6.15 -16.37 7.91
CA ARG A 138 5.64 -16.02 6.58
C ARG A 138 4.65 -14.85 6.65
N VAL A 139 3.66 -14.96 7.53
CA VAL A 139 2.67 -13.89 7.77
C VAL A 139 3.38 -12.61 8.22
N SER A 140 4.33 -12.70 9.15
CA SER A 140 5.08 -11.54 9.64
C SER A 140 5.90 -10.88 8.54
N HIS A 141 6.54 -11.66 7.67
CA HIS A 141 7.25 -11.15 6.51
C HIS A 141 6.30 -10.36 5.59
N LEU A 142 5.16 -10.96 5.22
CA LEU A 142 4.18 -10.34 4.33
C LEU A 142 3.60 -9.05 4.93
N VAL A 143 3.18 -9.09 6.20
CA VAL A 143 2.61 -7.92 6.90
C VAL A 143 3.66 -6.81 7.04
N ARG A 144 4.92 -7.14 7.33
CA ARG A 144 6.02 -6.15 7.37
C ARG A 144 6.26 -5.50 6.02
N LYS A 145 6.22 -6.28 4.94
CA LYS A 145 6.32 -5.75 3.56
C LYS A 145 5.20 -4.75 3.32
N MET A 146 3.94 -5.13 3.54
CA MET A 146 2.78 -4.25 3.33
C MET A 146 2.78 -3.02 4.27
N THR A 147 3.31 -3.14 5.48
CA THR A 147 3.49 -2.01 6.40
C THR A 147 4.55 -1.04 5.91
N LYS A 148 5.68 -1.55 5.43
CA LYS A 148 6.79 -0.74 4.91
C LYS A 148 6.38 0.08 3.68
N GLU A 149 5.53 -0.50 2.84
CA GLU A 149 5.01 0.16 1.62
C GLU A 149 3.87 1.15 1.93
N GLY A 150 3.47 1.28 3.21
CA GLY A 150 2.45 2.24 3.64
C GLY A 150 1.01 1.77 3.40
N PHE A 151 0.80 0.48 3.14
CA PHE A 151 -0.53 -0.10 2.97
C PHE A 151 -1.14 -0.57 4.29
N PHE A 152 -0.32 -1.00 5.25
CA PHE A 152 -0.75 -1.39 6.60
C PHE A 152 -0.11 -0.49 7.66
N GLU A 153 -0.74 -0.42 8.84
CA GLU A 153 -0.21 0.27 10.01
C GLU A 153 -0.40 -0.60 11.26
N CYS A 154 0.63 -0.65 12.12
CA CYS A 154 0.56 -1.33 13.40
C CYS A 154 -0.23 -0.46 14.39
N GLU A 155 -1.35 -0.97 14.91
CA GLU A 155 -2.18 -0.29 15.91
C GLU A 155 -1.72 -0.60 17.34
N ASP A 156 -1.32 -1.84 17.57
CA ASP A 156 -0.89 -2.33 18.88
C ASP A 156 0.34 -3.24 18.71
N GLU A 157 1.50 -2.75 19.16
CA GLU A 157 2.77 -3.48 19.04
C GLU A 157 2.80 -4.75 19.90
N GLU A 158 2.09 -4.77 21.03
CA GLU A 158 2.04 -5.91 21.94
C GLU A 158 1.16 -7.02 21.37
N ARG A 159 -0.01 -6.65 20.86
CA ARG A 159 -0.98 -7.60 20.28
C ARG A 159 -0.66 -8.00 18.86
N ARG A 160 0.21 -7.25 18.17
CA ARG A 160 0.48 -7.40 16.73
C ARG A 160 -0.81 -7.22 15.93
N ASP A 161 -1.59 -6.22 16.31
CA ASP A 161 -2.81 -5.82 15.61
C ASP A 161 -2.49 -4.74 14.59
N TYR A 162 -3.06 -4.90 13.40
CA TYR A 162 -2.81 -4.07 12.23
C TYR A 162 -4.11 -3.56 11.64
N ARG A 163 -4.00 -2.43 10.94
CA ARG A 163 -5.06 -1.85 10.13
C ARG A 163 -4.60 -1.70 8.68
N VAL A 164 -5.53 -1.89 7.76
CA VAL A 164 -5.37 -1.56 6.35
C VAL A 164 -5.60 -0.06 6.11
N LEU A 165 -4.62 0.65 5.56
CA LEU A 165 -4.65 2.07 5.27
C LEU A 165 -5.39 2.39 3.95
N SER A 166 -5.87 3.63 3.80
CA SER A 166 -6.56 4.10 2.58
C SER A 166 -5.72 3.95 1.32
N ALA A 167 -4.39 4.05 1.44
CA ALA A 167 -3.45 3.79 0.36
C ALA A 167 -3.56 2.38 -0.25
N TYR A 168 -4.17 1.41 0.44
CA TYR A 168 -4.44 0.09 -0.15
C TYR A 168 -5.31 0.17 -1.42
N ASN A 169 -6.19 1.18 -1.50
CA ASN A 169 -7.00 1.44 -2.70
C ASN A 169 -6.14 1.77 -3.93
N TYR A 170 -4.98 2.43 -3.75
CA TYR A 170 -4.03 2.68 -4.85
C TYR A 170 -3.60 1.38 -5.49
N LEU A 171 -3.22 0.41 -4.64
CA LEU A 171 -2.76 -0.89 -5.10
C LEU A 171 -3.86 -1.67 -5.81
N GLN A 172 -5.07 -1.67 -5.26
CA GLN A 172 -6.22 -2.32 -5.89
C GLN A 172 -6.57 -1.68 -7.25
N ASN A 173 -6.49 -0.36 -7.37
CA ASN A 173 -6.78 0.33 -8.63
C ASN A 173 -5.74 0.01 -9.70
N ILE A 174 -4.45 0.00 -9.34
CA ILE A 174 -3.39 -0.36 -10.30
C ILE A 174 -3.56 -1.79 -10.78
N VAL A 175 -3.80 -2.74 -9.87
CA VAL A 175 -3.99 -4.14 -10.26
C VAL A 175 -5.20 -4.30 -11.19
N LYS A 176 -6.32 -3.62 -10.90
CA LYS A 176 -7.49 -3.62 -11.79
C LYS A 176 -7.19 -3.04 -13.17
N SER A 177 -6.41 -1.96 -13.25
CA SER A 177 -6.03 -1.36 -14.54
C SER A 177 -5.17 -2.33 -15.37
N ILE A 178 -4.23 -3.02 -14.73
CA ILE A 178 -3.41 -4.04 -15.41
C ILE A 178 -4.28 -5.17 -15.97
N ASP A 179 -5.24 -5.66 -15.18
CA ASP A 179 -6.14 -6.75 -15.56
C ASP A 179 -6.98 -6.39 -16.81
N ILE A 180 -7.53 -5.16 -16.84
CA ILE A 180 -8.31 -4.66 -17.98
C ILE A 180 -7.46 -4.58 -19.25
N ASP A 181 -6.24 -4.04 -19.16
CA ASP A 181 -5.35 -3.91 -20.33
C ASP A 181 -5.03 -5.28 -20.95
N TYR A 182 -4.94 -6.35 -20.13
CA TYR A 182 -4.72 -7.72 -20.62
C TYR A 182 -5.93 -8.33 -21.34
N GLU A 183 -7.14 -8.11 -20.82
CA GLU A 183 -8.36 -8.62 -21.46
C GLU A 183 -8.57 -7.98 -22.84
N GLU A 184 -8.29 -6.68 -22.99
CA GLU A 184 -8.41 -5.98 -24.28
C GLU A 184 -7.39 -6.49 -25.32
N GLU A 185 -6.17 -6.85 -24.92
CA GLU A 185 -5.16 -7.43 -25.82
C GLU A 185 -5.53 -8.85 -26.31
N GLU A 186 -6.23 -9.66 -25.51
CA GLU A 186 -6.67 -11.00 -25.91
C GLU A 186 -7.88 -10.97 -26.87
N GLU A 187 -8.74 -9.95 -26.79
CA GLU A 187 -9.92 -9.82 -27.67
C GLU A 187 -9.58 -9.33 -29.09
N GLU A 188 -8.40 -8.77 -29.32
CA GLU A 188 -7.95 -8.29 -30.65
C GLU A 188 -7.30 -9.37 -31.55
N VAL A 189 -7.33 -10.66 -31.16
CA VAL A 189 -6.65 -11.77 -31.88
C VAL A 189 -7.60 -12.70 -32.65
#